data_AF-A0A1F2YCM2-F1
#
_entry.id   AF-A0A1F2YCM2-F1
#
_cell.length_a   1.000
_cell.length_b   1.000
_cell.length_c   1.000
_cell.angle_alpha   90.00
_cell.angle_beta   90.00
_cell.angle_gamma   90.00
#
_symmetry.space_group_name_H-M   'P 1'
#
loop_
_entity.id
_entity.type
_entity.pdbx_description
1 polymer ?
#
loop_
_entity_poly.entity_id
_entity_poly.type
_entity_poly.pdbx_seq_one_letter_code
_entity_poly.pdbx_strand_id
1 'polypeptide(L)'
;MKTLERFDSIAEDFVARGAKRSQMFGMPVLKAGDKVFAGIYGDAMTFKLGPEDLVAARERAGVEPFEPMPGRAMKEWVLVPASHAKLWAGLAEQAFRYLAP
;
A
#
# COMPACT_ATOMS: atom_id res chain seq x y z
N MET A 1 -3.04 -8.90 16.23
CA MET A 1 -2.10 -7.90 15.68
C MET A 1 -2.88 -6.68 15.23
N LYS A 2 -2.50 -5.50 15.72
CA LYS A 2 -3.07 -4.21 15.29
C LYS A 2 -2.58 -3.89 13.87
N THR A 3 -3.32 -3.09 13.09
CA THR A 3 -2.95 -2.73 11.70
C THR A 3 -1.54 -2.16 11.62
N LEU A 4 -1.17 -1.30 12.56
CA LEU A 4 0.16 -0.68 12.62
C LEU A 4 1.29 -1.71 12.83
N GLU A 5 1.10 -2.69 13.72
CA GLU A 5 2.09 -3.75 13.96
C GLU A 5 2.35 -4.59 12.70
N ARG A 6 1.31 -4.86 11.89
CA ARG A 6 1.48 -5.54 10.60
C ARG A 6 2.25 -4.68 9.60
N PHE A 7 1.91 -3.40 9.53
CA PHE A 7 2.61 -2.46 8.69
C PHE A 7 4.08 -2.36 9.07
N ASP A 8 4.40 -2.26 10.36
CA ASP A 8 5.78 -2.12 10.84
C ASP A 8 6.62 -3.34 10.45
N SER A 9 6.08 -4.54 10.62
CA SER A 9 6.72 -5.79 10.19
C SER A 9 6.98 -5.82 8.68
N ILE A 10 5.99 -5.47 7.85
CA ILE A 10 6.17 -5.39 6.39
C ILE A 10 7.21 -4.30 6.05
N ALA A 11 7.15 -3.17 6.73
CA ALA A 11 8.04 -2.04 6.49
C ALA A 11 9.51 -2.37 6.75
N GLU A 12 9.82 -3.22 7.73
CA GLU A 12 11.19 -3.65 8.01
C GLU A 12 11.84 -4.32 6.80
N ASP A 13 11.12 -5.23 6.13
CA ASP A 13 11.59 -5.95 4.95
C ASP A 13 11.96 -5.00 3.81
N PHE A 14 11.13 -3.99 3.55
CA PHE A 14 11.37 -3.03 2.48
C PHE A 14 12.43 -1.99 2.86
N VAL A 15 12.50 -1.58 4.12
CA VAL A 15 13.54 -0.65 4.61
C VAL A 15 14.92 -1.28 4.48
N ALA A 16 15.06 -2.58 4.77
CA ALA A 16 16.30 -3.32 4.54
C ALA A 16 16.75 -3.33 3.06
N ARG A 17 15.82 -3.08 2.13
CA ARG A 17 16.04 -3.01 0.68
C ARG A 17 16.08 -1.59 0.12
N GLY A 18 16.17 -0.59 1.01
CA GLY A 18 16.34 0.82 0.64
C GLY A 18 15.05 1.64 0.54
N ALA A 19 13.89 1.08 0.92
CA ALA A 19 12.70 1.88 1.12
C ALA A 19 12.85 2.83 2.32
N LYS A 20 12.10 3.94 2.32
CA LYS A 20 12.08 4.91 3.43
C LYS A 20 10.71 4.96 4.07
N ARG A 21 10.67 4.91 5.41
CA ARG A 21 9.47 5.27 6.17
C ARG A 21 9.24 6.78 6.09
N SER A 22 8.00 7.19 5.95
CA SER A 22 7.55 8.58 5.89
C SER A 22 6.12 8.68 6.41
N GLN A 23 5.51 9.86 6.30
CA GLN A 23 4.08 10.06 6.57
C GLN A 23 3.37 10.71 5.39
N MET A 24 2.09 10.39 5.22
CA MET A 24 1.16 11.06 4.32
C MET A 24 -0.22 11.11 4.99
N PHE A 25 -0.85 12.28 5.02
CA PHE A 25 -2.11 12.50 5.75
C PHE A 25 -2.02 12.13 7.25
N GLY A 26 -0.85 12.33 7.87
CA GLY A 26 -0.57 11.92 9.26
C GLY A 26 -0.41 10.41 9.47
N MET A 27 -0.53 9.59 8.42
CA MET A 27 -0.44 8.14 8.49
C MET A 27 0.92 7.63 8.00
N PRO A 28 1.44 6.52 8.56
CA PRO A 28 2.69 5.91 8.11
C PRO A 28 2.62 5.44 6.65
N VAL A 29 3.68 5.70 5.89
CA VAL A 29 3.84 5.24 4.51
C VAL A 29 5.27 4.78 4.22
N LEU A 30 5.44 4.03 3.13
CA LEU A 30 6.71 3.59 2.57
C LEU A 30 6.98 4.25 1.21
N LYS A 31 8.24 4.64 1.02
CA LYS A 31 8.73 5.26 -0.21
C LYS A 31 9.81 4.43 -0.88
N ALA A 32 9.73 4.29 -2.20
CA ALA A 32 10.82 3.85 -3.07
C ALA A 32 11.41 5.11 -3.72
N GLY A 33 12.64 5.46 -3.34
CA GLY A 33 13.20 6.78 -3.68
C GLY A 33 12.35 7.92 -3.09
N ASP A 34 11.76 8.73 -3.96
CA ASP A 34 10.90 9.87 -3.62
C ASP A 34 9.40 9.58 -3.76
N LYS A 35 9.00 8.40 -4.27
CA LYS A 35 7.60 8.04 -4.51
C LYS A 35 7.05 7.13 -3.42
N VAL A 36 5.82 7.40 -2.97
CA VAL A 36 5.09 6.52 -2.04
C VAL A 36 4.54 5.31 -2.79
N PHE A 37 4.70 4.12 -2.24
CA PHE A 37 4.17 2.88 -2.84
C PHE A 37 3.17 2.13 -1.94
N ALA A 38 3.28 2.27 -0.63
CA ALA A 38 2.34 1.64 0.31
C ALA A 38 2.17 2.48 1.58
N GLY A 39 1.06 2.32 2.29
CA GLY A 39 0.84 3.07 3.54
C GLY A 39 -0.44 2.70 4.28
N ILE A 40 -0.60 3.20 5.50
CA ILE A 40 -1.83 3.02 6.27
C ILE A 40 -2.85 4.11 5.89
N TYR A 41 -4.12 3.74 5.86
CA TYR A 41 -5.24 4.67 5.83
C TYR A 41 -6.38 4.10 6.68
N GLY A 42 -6.73 4.77 7.78
CA GLY A 42 -7.64 4.21 8.78
C GLY A 42 -7.12 2.90 9.37
N ASP A 43 -7.91 1.83 9.25
CA ASP A 43 -7.56 0.47 9.67
C ASP A 43 -7.06 -0.43 8.50
N ALA A 44 -6.91 0.14 7.30
CA ALA A 44 -6.53 -0.52 6.07
C ALA A 44 -5.12 -0.12 5.58
N MET A 45 -4.63 -0.80 4.53
CA MET A 45 -3.42 -0.41 3.80
C MET A 45 -3.73 -0.02 2.36
N THR A 46 -2.98 0.93 1.84
CA THR A 46 -3.01 1.37 0.45
C THR A 46 -1.78 0.89 -0.30
N PHE A 47 -1.93 0.62 -1.60
CA PHE A 47 -0.84 0.18 -2.48
C PHE A 47 -0.94 0.84 -3.85
N LYS A 48 0.19 1.32 -4.37
CA LYS A 48 0.33 1.84 -5.74
C LYS A 48 0.77 0.71 -6.66
N LEU A 49 -0.09 0.27 -7.56
CA LEU A 49 0.14 -0.91 -8.39
C LEU A 49 0.26 -0.56 -9.86
N GLY A 50 1.13 -1.28 -10.58
CA GLY A 50 1.17 -1.21 -12.04
C GLY A 50 -0.14 -1.72 -12.68
N PRO A 51 -0.38 -1.47 -13.98
CA PRO A 51 -1.67 -1.71 -14.61
C PRO A 51 -2.22 -3.14 -14.46
N GLU A 52 -1.38 -4.17 -14.66
CA GLU A 52 -1.80 -5.57 -14.57
C GLU A 52 -2.09 -5.99 -13.12
N ASP A 53 -1.17 -5.66 -12.20
CA ASP A 53 -1.32 -5.93 -10.76
C ASP A 53 -2.55 -5.20 -10.17
N LEU A 54 -2.84 -3.99 -10.68
CA LEU A 54 -4.02 -3.20 -10.29
C LEU A 54 -5.34 -3.87 -10.70
N VAL A 55 -5.42 -4.38 -11.93
CA VAL A 55 -6.61 -5.11 -12.41
C VAL A 55 -6.83 -6.33 -11.55
N ALA A 56 -5.79 -7.16 -11.35
CA ALA A 56 -5.88 -8.37 -10.55
C ALA A 56 -6.25 -8.09 -9.08
N ALA A 57 -5.75 -6.99 -8.49
CA ALA A 57 -6.11 -6.60 -7.14
C ALA A 57 -7.59 -6.20 -7.03
N ARG A 58 -8.13 -5.50 -8.03
CA ARG A 58 -9.54 -5.02 -8.04
C ARG A 58 -10.57 -6.12 -8.26
N GLU A 59 -10.17 -7.27 -8.79
CA GLU A 59 -11.04 -8.45 -8.90
C GLU A 59 -11.28 -9.14 -7.55
N ARG A 60 -10.49 -8.81 -6.51
CA ARG A 60 -10.65 -9.36 -5.17
C ARG A 60 -11.82 -8.67 -4.46
N ALA A 61 -12.77 -9.45 -3.99
CA ALA A 61 -13.88 -8.93 -3.19
C ALA A 61 -13.38 -8.17 -1.95
N GLY A 62 -13.88 -6.96 -1.74
CA GLY A 62 -13.50 -6.10 -0.62
C GLY A 62 -12.18 -5.32 -0.80
N VAL A 63 -11.55 -5.39 -1.97
CA VAL A 63 -10.50 -4.43 -2.37
C VAL A 63 -11.16 -3.27 -3.10
N GLU A 64 -10.89 -2.06 -2.65
CA GLU A 64 -11.55 -0.85 -3.15
C GLU A 64 -10.55 0.08 -3.85
N PRO A 65 -10.99 0.93 -4.80
CA PRO A 65 -10.18 2.06 -5.23
C PRO A 65 -9.83 2.96 -4.04
N PHE A 66 -8.59 3.44 -3.98
CA PHE A 66 -8.23 4.37 -2.90
C PHE A 66 -8.75 5.78 -3.21
N GLU A 67 -9.66 6.28 -2.37
CA GLU A 67 -10.28 7.59 -2.49
C GLU A 67 -10.11 8.37 -1.17
N PRO A 68 -8.98 9.08 -0.96
CA PRO A 68 -8.74 9.82 0.28
C PRO A 68 -9.61 11.07 0.45
N MET A 69 -10.26 11.53 -0.62
CA MET A 69 -11.20 12.64 -0.64
C MET A 69 -12.43 12.27 -1.48
N PRO A 70 -13.66 12.56 -1.03
CA PRO A 70 -14.88 12.25 -1.78
C PRO A 70 -14.83 12.78 -3.22
N GLY A 71 -15.14 11.90 -4.18
CA GLY A 71 -15.09 12.14 -5.61
C GLY A 71 -13.69 12.17 -6.23
N ARG A 72 -12.62 11.83 -5.50
CA ARG A 72 -11.22 11.95 -5.96
C ARG A 72 -10.41 10.67 -5.73
N ALA A 73 -10.83 9.59 -6.38
CA ALA A 73 -10.05 8.35 -6.40
C ALA A 73 -8.65 8.56 -7.03
N MET A 74 -7.62 8.08 -6.37
CA MET A 74 -6.25 8.12 -6.88
C MET A 74 -6.06 7.03 -7.93
N LYS A 75 -5.51 7.42 -9.10
CA LYS A 75 -5.17 6.47 -10.16
C LYS A 75 -4.10 5.51 -9.68
N GLU A 76 -4.24 4.23 -10.03
CA GLU A 76 -3.27 3.15 -9.70
C GLU A 76 -3.20 2.77 -8.23
N TRP A 77 -4.16 3.23 -7.41
CA TRP A 77 -4.19 2.89 -5.99
C TRP A 77 -5.39 2.02 -5.64
N VAL A 78 -5.14 1.10 -4.72
CA VAL A 78 -6.15 0.31 -4.02
C VAL A 78 -6.06 0.51 -2.52
N LEU A 79 -7.18 0.36 -1.83
CA LEU A 79 -7.33 0.28 -0.39
C LEU A 79 -7.73 -1.15 -0.03
N VAL A 80 -6.99 -1.76 0.89
CA VAL A 80 -7.15 -3.18 1.27
C VAL A 80 -7.38 -3.28 2.77
N PRO A 81 -8.58 -3.69 3.21
CA PRO A 81 -8.95 -3.73 4.63
C PRO A 81 -8.16 -4.80 5.39
N ALA A 82 -8.09 -4.65 6.72
CA ALA A 82 -7.38 -5.58 7.59
C ALA A 82 -7.89 -7.03 7.53
N SER A 83 -9.14 -7.25 7.12
CA SER A 83 -9.69 -8.59 6.83
C SER A 83 -8.91 -9.31 5.72
N HIS A 84 -8.24 -8.57 4.84
CA HIS A 84 -7.39 -9.04 3.76
C HIS A 84 -5.89 -8.86 4.03
N ALA A 85 -5.48 -8.71 5.30
CA ALA A 85 -4.07 -8.45 5.64
C ALA A 85 -3.08 -9.51 5.15
N LYS A 86 -3.54 -10.73 4.84
CA LYS A 86 -2.71 -11.78 4.22
C LYS A 86 -2.21 -11.39 2.82
N LEU A 87 -2.87 -10.45 2.13
CA LEU A 87 -2.46 -9.96 0.81
C LEU A 87 -1.39 -8.87 0.90
N TRP A 88 -1.26 -8.19 2.05
CA TRP A 88 -0.50 -6.94 2.15
C TRP A 88 0.98 -7.08 1.79
N ALA A 89 1.65 -8.15 2.23
CA ALA A 89 3.06 -8.36 1.90
C ALA A 89 3.28 -8.52 0.38
N GLY A 90 2.42 -9.30 -0.29
CA GLY A 90 2.51 -9.50 -1.74
C GLY A 90 2.19 -8.23 -2.54
N LEU A 91 1.18 -7.48 -2.11
CA LEU A 91 0.82 -6.19 -2.73
C LEU A 91 1.92 -5.14 -2.51
N ALA A 92 2.57 -5.14 -1.34
CA ALA A 92 3.72 -4.28 -1.07
C ALA A 92 4.90 -4.61 -2.00
N GLU A 93 5.15 -5.89 -2.29
CA GLU A 93 6.20 -6.33 -3.21
C GLU A 93 5.91 -5.84 -4.65
N GLN A 94 4.67 -6.05 -5.12
CA GLN A 94 4.23 -5.55 -6.43
C GLN A 94 4.39 -4.03 -6.54
N ALA A 95 3.97 -3.30 -5.51
CA ALA A 95 4.06 -1.85 -5.46
C ALA A 95 5.51 -1.34 -5.39
N PHE A 96 6.37 -2.01 -4.61
CA PHE A 96 7.78 -1.66 -4.53
C PHE A 96 8.50 -1.90 -5.86
N ARG A 97 8.29 -3.07 -6.49
CA ARG A 97 8.84 -3.41 -7.81
C ARG A 97 8.39 -2.45 -8.90
N TYR A 98 7.15 -1.96 -8.85
CA TYR A 98 6.62 -1.01 -9.83
C TYR A 98 7.33 0.36 -9.79
N LEU A 99 7.86 0.76 -8.63
CA LEU A 99 8.52 2.06 -8.45
C LEU A 99 10.04 1.98 -8.25
N ALA A 100 10.57 0.80 -7.98
CA ALA A 100 12.00 0.56 -7.91
C ALA A 100 12.63 0.82 -9.31
N PRO A 101 13.78 1.49 -9.37
CA PRO A 101 14.51 1.73 -10.62
C PRO A 101 15.03 0.44 -11.25
#